data_AF-A0A1C4UKT0-F1
#
_entry.id   AF-A0A1C4UKT0-F1
#
_cell.length_a   1.000
_cell.length_b   1.000
_cell.length_c   1.000
_cell.angle_alpha   90.00
_cell.angle_beta   90.00
_cell.angle_gamma   90.00
#
_symmetry.space_group_name_H-M   'P 1'
#
loop_
_entity.id
_entity.type
_entity.pdbx_description
1 polymer ?
#
loop_
_entity_poly.entity_id
_entity_poly.type
_entity_poly.pdbx_seq_one_letter_code
_entity_poly.pdbx_strand_id
1 'polypeptide(L)' 'MADRDKLHDLRQQAHNAGIEGNSKMTEDQLRQALRKVGKGAEPQMAKREAKG' A
#
# COMPACT_ATOMS: atom_id res chain seq x y z
N MET A 1 17.01 -13.07 -1.39
CA MET A 1 17.07 -11.59 -1.38
C MET A 1 15.94 -10.94 -2.18
N ALA A 2 14.96 -11.66 -2.74
CA ALA A 2 13.95 -11.07 -3.64
C ALA A 2 12.72 -10.43 -2.94
N ASP A 3 12.37 -10.87 -1.73
CA ASP A 3 11.11 -10.44 -1.09
C ASP A 3 11.25 -9.09 -0.34
N ARG A 4 12.46 -8.74 0.09
CA ARG A 4 12.72 -7.43 0.71
C ARG A 4 12.62 -6.29 -0.31
N ASP A 5 13.05 -6.53 -1.55
CA ASP A 5 12.98 -5.56 -2.65
C ASP A 5 11.52 -5.30 -3.06
N LYS A 6 10.70 -6.35 -3.15
CA LYS A 6 9.27 -6.23 -3.47
C LYS A 6 8.51 -5.38 -2.45
N LEU A 7 8.80 -5.56 -1.16
CA LEU A 7 8.14 -4.77 -0.12
C LEU A 7 8.52 -3.28 -0.22
N HIS A 8 9.78 -2.99 -0.55
CA HIS A 8 10.25 -1.62 -0.77
C HIS A 8 9.55 -0.97 -1.97
N ASP A 9 9.43 -1.69 -3.09
CA ASP A 9 8.74 -1.20 -4.28
C ASP A 9 7.25 -0.94 -4.02
N LEU A 10 6.58 -1.83 -3.27
CA LEU A 10 5.19 -1.63 -2.89
C LEU A 10 4.99 -0.41 -1.99
N ARG A 11 5.95 -0.13 -1.10
CA ARG A 11 5.92 1.08 -0.26
C ARG A 11 6.09 2.33 -1.09
N GLN A 12 7.00 2.31 -2.07
CA GLN A 12 7.19 3.42 -2.99
C GLN A 12 5.94 3.68 -3.83
N GLN A 13 5.33 2.63 -4.39
CA GLN A 13 4.06 2.73 -5.12
C GLN A 13 2.95 3.28 -4.24
N ALA A 14 2.84 2.79 -3.00
CA ALA A 14 1.83 3.25 -2.06
C ALA A 14 2.03 4.72 -1.71
N HIS A 15 3.28 5.17 -1.51
CA HIS A 15 3.60 6.58 -1.30
C HIS A 15 3.17 7.45 -2.49
N ASN A 16 3.51 7.03 -3.71
CA ASN A 16 3.14 7.74 -4.93
C ASN A 16 1.61 7.80 -5.14
N ALA A 17 0.89 6.78 -4.66
CA ALA A 17 -0.56 6.72 -4.66
C ALA A 17 -1.22 7.51 -3.50
N GLY A 18 -0.45 8.25 -2.69
CA GLY A 18 -0.96 9.02 -1.55
C GLY A 18 -1.28 8.19 -0.30
N ILE A 19 -0.89 6.91 -0.27
CA ILE A 19 -1.08 6.03 0.90
C ILE A 19 0.04 6.32 1.92
N GLU A 20 -0.23 7.28 2.79
CA GLU A 20 0.69 7.68 3.85
C GLU A 20 0.80 6.62 4.97
N GLY A 21 2.00 6.45 5.52
CA GLY A 21 2.25 5.44 6.56
C GLY A 21 2.28 4.00 6.03
N ASN A 22 2.54 3.84 4.73
CA ASN A 22 2.85 2.56 4.06
C ASN A 22 4.04 1.82 4.71
N SER A 23 4.94 2.54 5.38
CA SER A 23 6.11 1.97 6.07
C SER A 23 5.75 1.05 7.24
N LYS A 24 4.51 1.11 7.74
CA LYS A 24 3.99 0.23 8.79
C LYS A 24 3.05 -0.86 8.24
N MET A 25 2.99 -1.04 6.93
CA MET A 25 2.14 -2.04 6.27
C MET A 25 2.95 -3.23 5.79
N THR A 26 2.33 -4.42 5.83
CA THR A 26 2.88 -5.63 5.20
C THR A 26 2.68 -5.58 3.68
N GLU A 27 3.33 -6.50 2.98
CA GLU A 27 3.16 -6.64 1.51
C GLU A 27 1.69 -6.80 1.11
N ASP A 28 0.95 -7.69 1.77
CA ASP A 28 -0.46 -7.92 1.45
C ASP A 28 -1.33 -6.69 1.67
N GLN A 29 -1.10 -5.98 2.78
CA GLN A 29 -1.82 -4.75 3.09
C GLN A 29 -1.54 -3.67 2.03
N LEU A 30 -0.29 -3.55 1.57
CA LEU A 30 0.09 -2.60 0.52
C LEU A 30 -0.57 -2.97 -0.81
N ARG A 31 -0.53 -4.25 -1.21
CA ARG A 31 -1.18 -4.75 -2.42
C ARG A 31 -2.68 -4.48 -2.40
N GLN A 32 -3.34 -4.72 -1.27
CA GLN A 32 -4.77 -4.48 -1.12
C GLN A 32 -5.11 -2.98 -1.18
N ALA A 33 -4.34 -2.14 -0.48
CA ALA A 33 -4.55 -0.70 -0.51
C ALA A 33 -4.32 -0.11 -1.91
N LEU A 34 -3.23 -0.52 -2.59
CA LEU A 34 -2.95 -0.13 -3.97
C LEU A 34 -4.06 -0.55 -4.94
N ARG A 35 -4.60 -1.77 -4.80
CA ARG A 35 -5.75 -2.22 -5.60
C ARG A 35 -7.00 -1.36 -5.38
N LYS A 36 -7.24 -0.89 -4.17
CA LYS A 36 -8.39 -0.03 -3.85
C LYS A 36 -8.21 1.38 -4.42
N VAL A 37 -7.02 1.96 -4.27
CA VAL A 37 -6.70 3.25 -4.87
C VAL A 37 -6.80 3.19 -6.41
N GLY A 38 -6.30 2.12 -7.03
CA GLY A 38 -6.45 1.88 -8.47
C GLY A 38 -7.90 1.72 -8.94
N LYS A 39 -8.85 1.44 -8.03
CA LYS A 39 -10.29 1.41 -8.28
C LYS A 39 -10.99 2.75 -8.00
N GLY A 40 -10.24 3.79 -7.63
CA GLY A 40 -10.77 5.12 -7.31
C GLY A 40 -11.09 5.34 -5.83
N ALA A 41 -10.69 4.43 -4.93
CA ALA A 41 -10.86 4.66 -3.50
C ALA A 41 -9.85 5.70 -3.00
N GLU A 42 -10.27 6.51 -2.03
CA GLU A 42 -9.39 7.47 -1.36
C GLU A 42 -8.21 6.75 -0.68
N PRO A 43 -6.95 7.22 -0.84
CA PRO A 43 -5.76 6.53 -0.31
C PRO A 43 -5.79 6.26 1.20
N GLN A 44 -6.33 7.18 1.97
CA GLN A 44 -6.46 7.05 3.43
C GLN A 44 -7.56 6.05 3.82
N MET A 45 -8.64 5.94 3.02
CA MET A 45 -9.68 4.94 3.20
C MET A 45 -9.14 3.54 2.84
N ALA A 46 -8.48 3.42 1.68
CA ALA A 46 -7.85 2.19 1.22
C ALA A 46 -6.86 1.62 2.25
N LYS A 47 -6.07 2.49 2.89
CA LYS A 47 -5.20 2.15 4.02
C LYS A 47 -5.95 1.61 5.22
N ARG A 48 -6.99 2.33 5.67
CA ARG A 48 -7.78 1.93 6.84
C ARG A 48 -8.38 0.54 6.64
N GLU A 49 -8.97 0.30 5.47
CA GLU A 49 -9.57 -0.99 5.15
C GLU A 49 -8.57 -2.10 4.83
N ALA A 50 -7.32 -1.78 4.52
CA ALA A 50 -6.26 -2.78 4.36
C ALA A 50 -5.60 -3.13 5.71
N LYS A 51 -5.68 -2.24 6.71
CA LYS A 51 -5.18 -2.49 8.06
C LYS A 51 -6.21 -3.09 9.00
N GLY A 52 -7.49 -2.84 8.72
CA GLY A 52 -8.63 -3.35 9.47
C GLY A 52 -8.86 -4.84 9.25
#